data_AF-A0A382ZBZ5-F1
#
_entry.id   AF-A0A382ZBZ5-F1
#
_cell.length_a   1.000
_cell.length_b   1.000
_cell.length_c   1.000
_cell.angle_alpha   90.00
_cell.angle_beta   90.00
_cell.angle_gamma   90.00
#
_symmetry.space_group_name_H-M   'P 1'
#
loop_
_entity.id
_entity.type
_entity.pdbx_description
1 polymer ?
#
loop_
_entity_poly.entity_id
_entity_poly.type
_entity_poly.pdbx_seq_one_letter_code
_entity_poly.pdbx_strand_id
1 'polypeptide(L)'
;PSEPCSLKWDDVDFEHSVIMKRNTKSGKDKPLRMSKEVTSILMDQRTLLESEASDMRNSPFVFPRRDGGKRNPDGWRKNVKEICIRAGIPKSYRPNYCLRDTIASTLLSNGSTLDEVGYILGHEPGSPMMNRYAKFVESAQQRIVDRADELMKNKFVPKTKVEYFEQHLLNEVIEDSNSEVELKGDWNKHLQDIKWLVEKE
;
A
#
# COMPACT_ATOMS: atom_id res chain seq x y z
N PRO A 1 6.06 21.16 2.01
CA PRO A 1 4.87 20.90 2.82
C PRO A 1 4.99 21.57 4.17
N SER A 2 4.01 22.41 4.49
CA SER A 2 3.86 22.98 5.83
C SER A 2 2.95 22.13 6.71
N GLU A 3 2.24 21.15 6.12
CA GLU A 3 1.22 20.34 6.78
C GLU A 3 1.76 19.63 8.04
N PRO A 4 2.92 18.96 8.02
CA PRO A 4 3.46 18.33 9.23
C PRO A 4 3.82 19.34 10.32
N CYS A 5 4.23 20.57 9.95
CA CYS A 5 4.58 21.60 10.92
C CYS A 5 3.37 22.17 11.67
N SER A 6 2.16 22.00 11.14
CA SER A 6 0.90 22.40 11.80
C SER A 6 0.19 21.27 12.52
N LEU A 7 0.66 20.03 12.40
CA LEU A 7 0.00 18.87 12.99
C LEU A 7 0.00 18.94 14.52
N LYS A 8 -1.17 18.77 15.13
CA LYS A 8 -1.34 18.75 16.59
C LYS A 8 -1.66 17.35 17.09
N TRP A 9 -1.44 17.10 18.38
CA TRP A 9 -1.79 15.82 19.00
C TRP A 9 -3.29 15.53 18.94
N ASP A 10 -4.13 16.55 19.07
CA ASP A 10 -5.60 16.43 18.94
C ASP A 10 -6.07 16.05 17.52
N ASP A 11 -5.20 16.16 16.53
CA ASP A 11 -5.49 15.73 15.16
C ASP A 11 -5.10 14.26 14.92
N VAL A 12 -4.47 13.57 15.90
CA VAL A 12 -3.99 12.20 15.76
C VAL A 12 -4.81 11.24 16.62
N ASP A 13 -5.60 10.41 15.95
CA ASP A 13 -6.35 9.32 16.56
C ASP A 13 -5.58 8.01 16.40
N PHE A 14 -4.90 7.60 17.48
CA PHE A 14 -4.12 6.36 17.52
C PHE A 14 -4.99 5.11 17.57
N GLU A 15 -6.19 5.18 18.14
CA GLU A 15 -7.11 4.06 18.26
C GLU A 15 -7.64 3.65 16.88
N HIS A 16 -8.06 4.64 16.09
CA HIS A 16 -8.59 4.40 14.74
C HIS A 16 -7.53 4.51 13.63
N SER A 17 -6.27 4.78 14.00
CA SER A 17 -5.15 5.00 13.08
C SER A 17 -5.46 6.06 12.02
N VAL A 18 -5.89 7.24 12.45
CA VAL A 18 -6.29 8.37 11.56
C VAL A 18 -5.60 9.66 11.99
N ILE A 19 -5.13 10.42 11.00
CA ILE A 19 -4.74 11.83 11.14
C ILE A 19 -5.80 12.70 10.49
N MET A 20 -6.31 13.69 11.22
CA MET A 20 -7.22 14.68 10.68
C MET A 20 -6.45 15.83 10.04
N LYS A 21 -6.54 15.94 8.70
CA LYS A 21 -5.96 17.07 7.97
C LYS A 21 -6.90 18.27 8.04
N ARG A 22 -6.60 19.20 8.94
CA ARG A 22 -7.34 20.46 9.11
C ARG A 22 -7.00 21.51 8.05
N ASN A 23 -7.89 22.49 7.88
CA ASN A 23 -7.65 23.71 7.08
C ASN A 23 -7.19 23.42 5.65
N THR A 24 -7.83 22.44 5.00
CA THR A 24 -7.52 22.16 3.59
C THR A 24 -7.95 23.32 2.70
N LYS A 25 -7.38 23.40 1.49
CA LYS A 25 -7.75 24.44 0.51
C LYS A 25 -9.23 24.42 0.12
N SER A 26 -9.92 23.29 0.29
CA SER A 26 -11.35 23.15 0.03
C SER A 26 -12.22 23.47 1.25
N GLY A 27 -11.63 23.88 2.38
CA GLY A 27 -12.32 24.22 3.62
C GLY A 27 -12.90 23.01 4.36
N LYS A 28 -12.66 21.78 3.87
CA LYS A 28 -13.14 20.54 4.48
C LYS A 28 -12.00 19.81 5.17
N ASP A 29 -12.25 19.31 6.37
CA ASP A 29 -11.30 18.42 7.02
C ASP A 29 -11.27 17.07 6.29
N LYS A 30 -10.07 16.47 6.18
CA LYS A 30 -9.88 15.20 5.50
C LYS A 30 -9.18 14.19 6.41
N PRO A 31 -9.80 13.04 6.72
CA PRO A 31 -9.12 11.98 7.46
C PRO A 31 -8.09 11.28 6.55
N LEU A 32 -6.91 11.01 7.10
CA LEU A 32 -5.85 10.23 6.46
C LEU A 32 -5.54 9.01 7.33
N ARG A 33 -5.64 7.81 6.76
CA ARG A 33 -5.29 6.57 7.46
C ARG A 33 -3.78 6.49 7.67
N MET A 34 -3.37 6.04 8.86
CA MET A 34 -1.98 5.80 9.21
C MET A 34 -1.61 4.34 8.96
N SER A 35 -0.37 4.10 8.50
CA SER A 35 0.23 2.76 8.57
C SER A 35 0.74 2.47 9.98
N LYS A 36 1.13 1.22 10.23
CA LYS A 36 1.79 0.82 11.48
C LYS A 36 3.08 1.61 11.71
N GLU A 37 3.88 1.81 10.67
CA GLU A 37 5.13 2.57 10.72
C GLU A 37 4.88 4.04 11.08
N VAL A 38 3.89 4.69 10.46
CA VAL A 38 3.54 6.09 10.80
C VAL A 38 3.08 6.17 12.26
N THR A 39 2.27 5.22 12.70
CA THR A 39 1.79 5.14 14.09
C THR A 39 2.96 5.02 15.06
N SER A 40 3.91 4.10 14.79
CA SER A 40 5.13 3.93 15.59
C SER A 40 5.96 5.21 15.65
N ILE A 41 6.22 5.86 14.51
CA ILE A 41 6.99 7.11 14.45
C ILE A 41 6.35 8.21 15.32
N LEU A 42 5.02 8.32 15.31
CA LEU A 42 4.31 9.31 16.11
C LEU A 42 4.31 8.98 17.61
N MET A 43 4.27 7.69 17.97
CA MET A 43 4.44 7.25 19.35
C MET A 43 5.87 7.52 19.84
N ASP A 44 6.89 7.17 19.05
CA ASP A 44 8.28 7.45 19.38
C ASP A 44 8.52 8.95 19.54
N GLN A 45 7.94 9.77 18.66
CA GLN A 45 8.00 11.22 18.77
C GLN A 45 7.37 11.74 20.08
N ARG A 46 6.26 11.13 20.53
CA ARG A 46 5.66 11.48 21.83
C ARG A 46 6.60 11.16 22.97
N THR A 47 7.15 9.95 23.00
CA THR A 47 8.13 9.50 24.01
C THR A 47 9.37 10.40 24.03
N LEU A 48 9.88 10.81 22.87
CA LEU A 48 11.02 11.74 22.79
C LEU A 48 10.71 13.07 23.48
N LEU A 49 9.51 13.63 23.27
CA LEU A 49 9.10 14.90 23.89
C LEU A 49 8.93 14.82 25.40
N GLU A 50 8.67 13.64 25.98
CA GLU A 50 8.58 13.47 27.44
C GLU A 50 9.89 13.81 28.15
N SER A 51 11.01 13.55 27.48
CA SER A 51 12.37 13.82 27.99
C SER A 51 12.85 15.26 27.74
N GLU A 52 12.08 16.08 27.03
CA GLU A 52 12.45 17.43 26.63
C GLU A 52 12.01 18.51 27.65
N ALA A 53 12.43 19.75 27.40
CA ALA A 53 12.03 20.90 28.21
C ALA A 53 10.50 21.07 28.28
N SER A 54 10.01 21.66 29.38
CA SER A 54 8.57 21.80 29.66
C SER A 54 7.78 22.41 28.49
N ASP A 55 8.33 23.41 27.80
CA ASP A 55 7.67 24.06 26.67
C ASP A 55 7.46 23.09 25.49
N MET A 56 8.44 22.23 25.19
CA MET A 56 8.33 21.21 24.15
C MET A 56 7.41 20.08 24.58
N ARG A 57 7.58 19.57 25.80
CA ARG A 57 6.81 18.45 26.35
C ARG A 57 5.31 18.74 26.36
N ASN A 58 4.93 19.96 26.71
CA ASN A 58 3.54 20.38 26.82
C ASN A 58 3.01 21.05 25.54
N SER A 59 3.76 20.99 24.44
CA SER A 59 3.32 21.61 23.19
C SER A 59 2.11 20.90 22.60
N PRO A 60 1.12 21.63 22.05
CA PRO A 60 0.04 21.02 21.29
C PRO A 60 0.52 20.44 19.95
N PHE A 61 1.70 20.83 19.45
CA PHE A 61 2.23 20.40 18.16
C PHE A 61 2.99 19.08 18.28
N VAL A 62 2.82 18.21 17.28
CA VAL A 62 3.58 16.93 17.20
C VAL A 62 5.07 17.18 16.99
N PHE A 63 5.41 18.20 16.21
CA PHE A 63 6.79 18.58 15.90
C PHE A 63 7.07 20.04 16.32
N PRO A 64 7.22 20.31 17.63
CA PRO A 64 7.37 21.66 18.14
C PRO A 64 8.76 22.25 17.88
N ARG A 65 8.87 23.56 18.03
CA ARG A 65 10.14 24.26 18.26
C ARG A 65 10.53 24.17 19.74
N ARG A 66 11.74 24.64 20.06
CA ARG A 66 12.26 24.68 21.44
C ARG A 66 11.39 25.49 22.41
N ASP A 67 10.69 26.50 21.91
CA ASP A 67 9.74 27.33 22.67
C ASP A 67 8.33 26.72 22.75
N GLY A 68 8.16 25.45 22.37
CA GLY A 68 6.85 24.80 22.30
C GLY A 68 5.98 25.27 21.13
N GLY A 69 6.44 26.24 20.34
CA GLY A 69 5.68 26.85 19.25
C GLY A 69 5.68 26.03 17.96
N LYS A 70 4.86 26.48 17.00
CA LYS A 70 4.78 25.92 15.66
C LYS A 70 6.11 26.03 14.93
N ARG A 71 6.57 24.95 14.30
CA ARG A 71 7.79 24.95 13.49
C ARG A 71 7.63 25.78 12.21
N ASN A 72 8.68 26.53 11.86
CA ASN A 72 8.75 27.17 10.56
C ASN A 72 8.87 26.08 9.47
N PRO A 73 8.04 26.10 8.41
CA PRO A 73 8.14 25.15 7.28
C PRO A 73 9.54 25.01 6.68
N ASP A 74 10.38 26.04 6.80
CA ASP A 74 11.74 26.03 6.25
C ASP A 74 12.81 25.59 7.26
N GLY A 75 12.46 25.53 8.54
CA GLY A 75 13.39 25.28 9.65
C GLY A 75 13.99 23.88 9.72
N TRP A 76 13.58 22.96 8.84
CA TRP A 76 14.13 21.60 8.75
C TRP A 76 14.91 21.35 7.46
N ARG A 77 14.90 22.29 6.50
CA ARG A 77 15.52 22.11 5.18
C ARG A 77 17.02 21.83 5.29
N LYS A 78 17.71 22.47 6.25
CA LYS A 78 19.14 22.23 6.51
C LYS A 78 19.40 20.78 6.91
N ASN A 79 18.62 20.26 7.87
CA ASN A 79 18.78 18.91 8.39
C ASN A 79 18.52 17.87 7.30
N VAL A 80 17.46 18.05 6.51
CA VAL A 80 17.15 17.08 5.45
C VAL A 80 18.12 17.18 4.28
N LYS A 81 18.65 18.36 3.97
CA LYS A 81 19.75 18.48 2.99
C LYS A 81 20.97 17.68 3.41
N GLU A 82 21.33 17.73 4.69
CA GLU A 82 22.44 16.94 5.23
C GLU A 82 22.16 15.44 5.14
N ILE A 83 20.94 15.00 5.49
CA ILE A 83 20.51 13.60 5.35
C ILE A 83 20.63 13.16 3.87
N CYS A 84 20.15 13.97 2.93
CA CYS A 84 20.26 13.67 1.50
C CYS A 84 21.72 13.53 1.05
N ILE A 85 22.61 14.43 1.49
CA ILE A 85 24.04 14.37 1.14
C ILE A 85 24.65 13.05 1.64
N ARG A 86 24.39 12.67 2.91
CA ARG A 86 24.90 11.43 3.50
C ARG A 86 24.34 10.18 2.83
N ALA A 87 23.10 10.24 2.36
CA ALA A 87 22.44 9.16 1.64
C ALA A 87 22.80 9.10 0.14
N GLY A 88 23.68 9.98 -0.36
CA GLY A 88 24.04 10.03 -1.78
C GLY A 88 22.92 10.55 -2.70
N ILE A 89 21.91 11.22 -2.15
CA ILE A 89 20.78 11.78 -2.90
C ILE A 89 21.21 13.11 -3.56
N PRO A 90 20.85 13.36 -4.84
CA PRO A 90 21.23 14.58 -5.55
C PRO A 90 20.83 15.87 -4.84
N LYS A 91 21.69 16.90 -4.89
CA LYS A 91 21.42 18.23 -4.29
C LYS A 91 20.18 18.93 -4.86
N SER A 92 19.74 18.56 -6.06
CA SER A 92 18.52 19.06 -6.69
C SER A 92 17.25 18.54 -6.02
N TYR A 93 17.33 17.43 -5.27
CA TYR A 93 16.23 16.80 -4.58
C TYR A 93 15.58 17.79 -3.60
N ARG A 94 14.26 17.95 -3.72
CA ARG A 94 13.44 18.80 -2.86
C ARG A 94 12.57 17.88 -2.01
N PRO A 95 12.99 17.49 -0.79
CA PRO A 95 12.32 16.45 0.00
C PRO A 95 10.81 16.65 0.14
N ASN A 96 10.44 17.91 0.35
CA ASN A 96 9.08 18.40 0.43
C ASN A 96 8.17 18.02 -0.76
N TYR A 97 8.70 17.99 -1.97
CA TYR A 97 7.93 17.67 -3.17
C TYR A 97 8.25 16.25 -3.63
N CYS A 98 9.53 15.90 -3.63
CA CYS A 98 10.02 14.66 -4.17
C CYS A 98 9.57 13.44 -3.35
N LEU A 99 9.44 13.51 -2.02
CA LEU A 99 8.91 12.37 -1.24
C LEU A 99 7.44 12.09 -1.60
N ARG A 100 6.66 13.16 -1.83
CA ARG A 100 5.26 13.04 -2.25
C ARG A 100 5.17 12.46 -3.66
N ASP A 101 6.04 12.91 -4.56
CA ASP A 101 6.15 12.39 -5.92
C ASP A 101 6.57 10.92 -5.92
N THR A 102 7.51 10.53 -5.04
CA THR A 102 7.92 9.13 -4.88
C THR A 102 6.75 8.25 -4.45
N ILE A 103 5.97 8.65 -3.42
CA ILE A 103 4.78 7.91 -3.01
C ILE A 103 3.80 7.78 -4.18
N ALA A 104 3.51 8.88 -4.88
CA ALA A 104 2.59 8.89 -6.01
C ALA A 104 3.04 7.95 -7.12
N SER A 105 4.29 8.09 -7.59
CA SER A 105 4.83 7.27 -8.67
C SER A 105 4.96 5.81 -8.28
N THR A 106 5.32 5.50 -7.03
CA THR A 106 5.43 4.13 -6.54
C THR A 106 4.06 3.47 -6.49
N LEU A 107 3.04 4.13 -5.95
CA LEU A 107 1.69 3.58 -5.88
C LEU A 107 1.10 3.32 -7.26
N LEU A 108 1.17 4.32 -8.15
CA LEU A 108 0.75 4.13 -9.55
C LEU A 108 1.57 3.02 -10.21
N SER A 109 2.88 2.98 -9.96
CA SER A 109 3.71 1.92 -10.53
C SER A 109 3.30 0.51 -10.05
N ASN A 110 2.70 0.41 -8.88
CA ASN A 110 2.21 -0.84 -8.31
C ASN A 110 0.71 -1.08 -8.55
N GLY A 111 0.11 -0.37 -9.51
CA GLY A 111 -1.24 -0.65 -9.98
C GLY A 111 -2.36 0.10 -9.25
N SER A 112 -2.03 1.01 -8.33
CA SER A 112 -3.04 1.92 -7.77
C SER A 112 -3.59 2.85 -8.86
N THR A 113 -4.86 3.21 -8.73
CA THR A 113 -5.54 4.16 -9.58
C THR A 113 -5.15 5.61 -9.24
N LEU A 114 -5.42 6.54 -10.17
CA LEU A 114 -5.24 7.97 -9.90
C LEU A 114 -6.12 8.44 -8.72
N ASP A 115 -7.31 7.89 -8.56
CA ASP A 115 -8.22 8.30 -7.48
C ASP A 115 -7.72 7.84 -6.11
N GLU A 116 -7.22 6.61 -5.99
CA GLU A 116 -6.60 6.09 -4.75
C GLU A 116 -5.37 6.92 -4.36
N VAL A 117 -4.51 7.22 -5.33
CA VAL A 117 -3.34 8.06 -5.09
C VAL A 117 -3.75 9.49 -4.74
N GLY A 118 -4.75 10.05 -5.43
CA GLY A 118 -5.32 11.36 -5.13
C GLY A 118 -5.83 11.44 -3.69
N TYR A 119 -6.53 10.39 -3.23
CA TYR A 119 -7.00 10.26 -1.85
C TYR A 119 -5.83 10.31 -0.84
N ILE A 120 -4.80 9.48 -1.03
CA ILE A 120 -3.63 9.42 -0.13
C ILE A 120 -2.87 10.76 -0.09
N LEU A 121 -2.73 11.42 -1.24
CA LEU A 121 -2.03 12.70 -1.32
C LEU A 121 -2.87 13.88 -0.80
N GLY A 122 -4.18 13.68 -0.67
CA GLY A 122 -5.16 14.71 -0.36
C GLY A 122 -5.35 15.70 -1.51
N HIS A 123 -5.27 15.21 -2.75
CA HIS A 123 -5.58 15.95 -3.97
C HIS A 123 -7.02 15.71 -4.40
N GLU A 124 -7.67 16.74 -4.94
CA GLU A 124 -8.97 16.54 -5.57
C GLU A 124 -8.79 15.75 -6.88
N PRO A 125 -9.70 14.81 -7.19
CA PRO A 125 -9.73 14.14 -8.49
C PRO A 125 -9.68 15.14 -9.64
N GLY A 126 -8.87 14.86 -10.66
CA GLY A 126 -8.69 15.74 -11.83
C GLY A 126 -7.93 17.05 -11.58
N SER A 127 -7.37 17.28 -10.40
CA SER A 127 -6.58 18.49 -10.14
C SER A 127 -5.32 18.56 -11.03
N PRO A 128 -4.84 19.78 -11.41
CA PRO A 128 -3.61 19.92 -12.20
C PRO A 128 -2.37 19.28 -11.57
N MET A 129 -2.36 19.16 -10.23
CA MET A 129 -1.29 18.46 -9.51
C MET A 129 -1.34 16.95 -9.79
N MET A 130 -2.54 16.37 -9.85
CA MET A 130 -2.74 14.96 -10.14
C MET A 130 -2.34 14.60 -11.58
N ASN A 131 -2.62 15.49 -12.53
CA ASN A 131 -2.30 15.29 -13.96
C ASN A 131 -0.81 15.07 -14.23
N ARG A 132 0.08 15.54 -13.34
CA ARG A 132 1.53 15.30 -13.45
C ARG A 132 1.90 13.82 -13.38
N TYR A 133 1.05 13.01 -12.76
CA TYR A 133 1.28 11.59 -12.58
C TYR A 133 0.63 10.72 -13.67
N ALA A 134 -0.12 11.30 -14.60
CA ALA A 134 -0.83 10.58 -15.67
C ALA A 134 0.10 9.66 -16.48
N LYS A 135 1.34 10.10 -16.75
CA LYS A 135 2.36 9.31 -17.47
C LYS A 135 2.73 7.97 -16.79
N PHE A 136 2.48 7.82 -15.49
CA PHE A 136 2.76 6.58 -14.78
C PHE A 136 1.60 5.57 -14.91
N VAL A 137 0.42 6.02 -15.34
CA VAL A 137 -0.79 5.19 -15.47
C VAL A 137 -0.68 4.21 -16.63
N GLU A 138 -0.18 4.62 -17.80
CA GLU A 138 -0.05 3.72 -18.95
C GLU A 138 0.83 2.52 -18.61
N SER A 139 1.98 2.77 -17.97
CA SER A 139 2.86 1.70 -17.49
C SER A 139 2.19 0.79 -16.46
N ALA A 140 1.30 1.37 -15.62
CA ALA A 140 0.55 0.62 -14.61
C ALA A 140 -0.50 -0.28 -15.26
N GLN A 141 -1.22 0.24 -16.24
CA GLN A 141 -2.23 -0.52 -16.99
C GLN A 141 -1.61 -1.73 -17.67
N GLN A 142 -0.47 -1.58 -18.34
CA GLN A 142 0.21 -2.73 -18.96
C GLN A 142 0.61 -3.78 -17.92
N ARG A 143 1.18 -3.38 -16.78
CA ARG A 143 1.53 -4.32 -15.70
C ARG A 143 0.31 -5.03 -15.10
N ILE A 144 -0.82 -4.33 -14.96
CA ILE A 144 -2.08 -4.93 -14.48
C ILE A 144 -2.55 -6.00 -15.48
N VAL A 145 -2.49 -5.70 -16.78
CA VAL A 145 -2.81 -6.67 -17.84
C VAL A 145 -1.88 -7.87 -17.79
N ASP A 146 -0.56 -7.64 -17.72
CA ASP A 146 0.44 -8.71 -17.67
C ASP A 146 0.25 -9.58 -16.41
N ARG A 147 -0.04 -8.96 -15.26
CA ARG A 147 -0.31 -9.68 -14.02
C ARG A 147 -1.62 -10.46 -14.06
N ALA A 148 -2.65 -9.92 -14.69
CA ALA A 148 -3.91 -10.64 -14.91
C ALA A 148 -3.66 -11.87 -15.80
N ASP A 149 -2.90 -11.73 -16.89
CA ASP A 149 -2.52 -12.84 -17.76
C ASP A 149 -1.75 -13.93 -17.02
N GLU A 150 -0.77 -13.57 -16.18
CA GLU A 150 -0.07 -14.54 -15.30
C GLU A 150 -1.01 -15.27 -14.34
N LEU A 151 -1.91 -14.54 -13.68
CA LEU A 151 -2.88 -15.13 -12.75
C LEU A 151 -3.85 -16.07 -13.46
N MET A 152 -4.28 -15.71 -14.67
CA MET A 152 -5.16 -16.53 -15.49
C MET A 152 -4.43 -17.80 -15.98
N LYS A 153 -3.19 -17.70 -16.45
CA LYS A 153 -2.35 -18.85 -16.82
C LYS A 153 -2.16 -19.84 -15.65
N ASN A 154 -1.99 -19.33 -14.43
CA ASN A 154 -1.87 -20.17 -13.23
C ASN A 154 -3.20 -20.83 -12.83
N LYS A 155 -4.35 -20.24 -13.20
CA LYS A 155 -5.68 -20.83 -12.97
C LYS A 155 -6.05 -21.86 -14.04
N PHE A 156 -5.54 -21.73 -15.26
CA PHE A 156 -5.69 -22.72 -16.31
C PHE A 156 -4.81 -23.94 -16.03
N VAL A 157 -5.42 -25.06 -15.62
CA VAL A 157 -4.75 -26.37 -15.70
C VAL A 157 -4.65 -26.73 -17.19
N PRO A 158 -3.47 -27.03 -17.74
CA PRO A 158 -3.35 -27.44 -19.13
C PRO A 158 -4.19 -28.68 -19.38
N LYS A 159 -4.99 -28.68 -20.46
CA LYS A 159 -5.85 -29.80 -20.87
C LYS A 159 -5.09 -31.14 -20.94
N THR A 160 -3.81 -31.10 -21.31
CA THR A 160 -2.88 -32.24 -21.32
C THR A 160 -2.62 -32.85 -19.94
N LYS A 161 -2.69 -32.07 -18.85
CA LYS A 161 -2.53 -32.59 -17.48
C LYS A 161 -3.82 -33.25 -16.98
N VAL A 162 -4.98 -32.76 -17.44
CA VAL A 162 -6.28 -33.38 -17.18
C VAL A 162 -6.40 -34.70 -17.93
N GLU A 163 -6.04 -34.73 -19.23
CA GLU A 163 -6.02 -35.95 -20.03
C GLU A 163 -5.03 -37.00 -19.49
N TYR A 164 -3.85 -36.58 -19.00
CA TYR A 164 -2.89 -37.49 -18.36
C TYR A 164 -3.43 -38.08 -17.05
N PHE A 165 -4.08 -37.27 -16.21
CA PHE A 165 -4.70 -37.76 -14.97
C PHE A 165 -5.89 -38.68 -15.24
N GLU A 166 -6.74 -38.37 -16.22
CA GLU A 166 -7.87 -39.21 -16.61
C GLU A 166 -7.41 -40.56 -17.18
N GLN A 167 -6.37 -40.57 -18.03
CA GLN A 167 -5.80 -41.82 -18.55
C GLN A 167 -5.11 -42.66 -17.46
N HIS A 168 -4.42 -42.03 -16.49
CA HIS A 168 -3.79 -42.76 -15.39
C HIS A 168 -4.83 -43.36 -14.41
N LEU A 169 -5.86 -42.60 -14.07
CA LEU A 169 -6.96 -43.08 -13.22
C LEU A 169 -7.76 -44.21 -13.90
N LEU A 170 -7.98 -44.13 -15.23
CA LEU A 170 -8.60 -45.22 -15.98
C LEU A 170 -7.73 -46.49 -15.99
N ASN A 171 -6.40 -46.36 -16.11
CA ASN A 171 -5.49 -47.49 -16.11
C ASN A 171 -5.34 -48.14 -14.72
N GLU A 172 -5.29 -47.36 -13.64
CA GLU A 172 -5.29 -47.88 -12.26
C GLU A 172 -6.60 -48.62 -11.94
N VAL A 173 -7.76 -48.13 -12.38
CA VAL A 173 -9.05 -48.83 -12.22
C VAL A 173 -9.11 -50.14 -13.02
N ILE A 174 -8.48 -50.20 -14.20
CA ILE A 174 -8.39 -51.42 -15.00
C ILE A 174 -7.44 -52.44 -14.36
N GLU A 175 -6.32 -52.01 -13.78
CA GLU A 175 -5.41 -52.88 -13.04
C GLU A 175 -6.05 -53.42 -11.73
N ASP A 176 -6.76 -52.58 -10.98
CA ASP A 176 -7.47 -53.01 -9.75
C ASP A 176 -8.67 -53.93 -10.05
N SER A 177 -9.28 -53.85 -11.24
CA SER A 177 -10.38 -54.77 -11.63
C SER A 177 -9.94 -56.23 -11.84
N ASN A 178 -8.63 -56.50 -11.88
CA ASN A 178 -8.04 -57.85 -11.94
C ASN A 178 -7.55 -58.37 -10.58
N SER A 179 -7.71 -57.62 -9.50
CA SER A 179 -7.45 -58.09 -8.13
C SER A 179 -8.57 -57.64 -7.20
N GLU A 180 -9.31 -58.59 -6.62
CA GLU A 180 -10.27 -58.30 -5.55
C GLU A 180 -9.54 -57.65 -4.36
N VAL A 181 -9.54 -56.32 -4.31
CA VAL A 181 -9.13 -55.54 -3.14
C VAL A 181 -10.19 -54.47 -2.87
N GLU A 182 -10.63 -54.48 -1.62
CA GLU A 182 -11.68 -53.67 -1.04
C GLU A 182 -11.30 -52.17 -1.08
N LEU A 183 -12.01 -51.37 -1.88
CA LEU A 183 -11.78 -49.93 -2.05
C LEU A 183 -12.07 -49.15 -0.76
N LYS A 184 -11.02 -48.70 -0.05
CA LYS A 184 -11.09 -47.64 0.96
C LYS A 184 -10.52 -46.33 0.42
N GLY A 185 -11.37 -45.53 -0.20
CA GLY A 185 -11.06 -44.14 -0.55
C GLY A 185 -12.30 -43.42 -1.08
N ASP A 186 -12.61 -42.24 -0.53
CA ASP A 186 -13.75 -41.40 -0.93
C ASP A 186 -13.45 -40.67 -2.25
N TRP A 187 -13.36 -41.44 -3.34
CA TRP A 187 -13.08 -40.97 -4.70
C TRP A 187 -14.22 -40.14 -5.30
N ASN A 188 -15.41 -40.22 -4.71
CA ASN A 188 -16.60 -39.54 -5.19
C ASN A 188 -16.51 -38.01 -4.98
N LYS A 189 -15.76 -37.58 -3.96
CA LYS A 189 -15.56 -36.16 -3.65
C LYS A 189 -14.68 -35.45 -4.68
N HIS A 190 -13.58 -36.07 -5.11
CA HIS A 190 -12.68 -35.48 -6.11
C HIS A 190 -13.30 -35.40 -7.50
N LEU A 191 -14.16 -36.35 -7.88
CA LEU A 191 -14.90 -36.29 -9.14
C LEU A 191 -15.95 -35.15 -9.18
N GLN A 192 -16.56 -34.83 -8.03
CA GLN A 192 -17.49 -33.70 -7.94
C GLN A 192 -16.78 -32.35 -8.03
N ASP A 193 -15.60 -32.22 -7.42
CA ASP A 193 -14.80 -30.99 -7.47
C ASP A 193 -14.33 -30.67 -8.91
N ILE A 194 -14.01 -31.69 -9.71
CA ILE A 194 -13.60 -31.53 -11.11
C ILE A 194 -14.78 -31.17 -12.01
N LYS A 195 -15.95 -31.82 -11.83
CA LYS A 195 -17.17 -31.46 -12.58
C LYS A 195 -17.62 -30.02 -12.30
N TRP A 196 -17.52 -29.57 -11.05
CA TRP A 196 -17.88 -28.21 -10.66
C TRP A 196 -17.03 -27.13 -11.34
N LEU A 197 -15.76 -27.41 -11.61
CA LEU A 197 -14.85 -26.48 -12.30
C LEU A 197 -15.15 -26.34 -13.79
N VAL A 198 -15.72 -27.37 -14.44
CA VAL A 198 -16.02 -27.38 -15.89
C VAL A 198 -17.36 -26.71 -16.20
N GLU A 199 -18.34 -26.74 -15.29
CA GLU A 199 -19.68 -26.16 -15.50
C GLU A 199 -19.76 -24.64 -15.23
N LYS A 200 -18.66 -23.98 -14.83
CA LYS A 200 -18.62 -22.55 -14.50
C LYS A 200 -17.81 -21.67 -15.47
N GLU A 201 -17.32 -22.22 -16.58
CA GLU A 201 -16.94 -21.45 -17.78
C GLU A 201 -18.17 -21.20 -18.66
#